data_AF-A0A9D6FK50-F1
#
_entry.id   AF-A0A9D6FK50-F1
#
_cell.length_a   1.000
_cell.length_b   1.000
_cell.length_c   1.000
_cell.angle_alpha   90.00
_cell.angle_beta   90.00
_cell.angle_gamma   90.00
#
_symmetry.space_group_name_H-M   'P 1'
#
loop_
_entity.id
_entity.type
_entity.pdbx_description
1 polymer ?
#
loop_
_entity_poly.entity_id
_entity_poly.type
_entity_poly.pdbx_seq_one_letter_code
_entity_poly.pdbx_strand_id
1 'polypeptide(L)'
;MRDKQGFTLIEILFVVVIIGILAAVVIPRLTETRSTANENACDANLANINTQIERYYFNTGSWPASNLAEMIPTTTYDYFPSGLPTCPVTTSESYRMNTTTHRTHDNSSVGTHDHTP
;
A
#
# COMPACT_ATOMS: atom_id res chain seq x y z
N MET A 1 23.52 52.94 -15.65
CA MET A 1 22.07 53.07 -15.44
C MET A 1 21.54 51.65 -15.30
N ARG A 2 20.85 51.33 -14.21
CA ARG A 2 20.35 49.97 -13.93
C ARG A 2 18.91 49.90 -14.40
N ASP A 3 18.69 49.22 -15.53
CA ASP A 3 17.35 48.78 -15.95
C ASP A 3 16.76 47.87 -14.88
N LYS A 4 15.85 48.39 -14.08
CA LYS A 4 14.97 47.58 -13.23
C LYS A 4 13.83 47.10 -14.12
N GLN A 5 14.01 45.94 -14.72
CA GLN A 5 12.92 45.21 -15.37
C GLN A 5 11.98 44.72 -14.27
N GLY A 6 10.80 45.33 -14.17
CA GLY A 6 9.72 44.85 -13.32
C GLY A 6 8.92 43.77 -14.05
N PHE A 7 8.51 42.73 -13.32
CA PHE A 7 7.54 41.76 -13.81
C PHE A 7 6.25 42.47 -14.21
N THR A 8 5.72 42.14 -15.37
CA THR A 8 4.45 42.69 -15.82
C THR A 8 3.30 41.95 -15.13
N LEU A 9 2.21 42.64 -14.79
CA LEU A 9 1.03 42.01 -14.18
C LEU A 9 0.43 40.93 -15.10
N ILE A 10 0.51 41.12 -16.41
CA ILE A 10 0.00 40.17 -17.41
C ILE A 10 0.81 38.86 -17.44
N GLU A 11 2.10 38.94 -17.15
CA GLU A 11 3.00 37.78 -17.11
C GLU A 11 2.70 36.89 -15.91
N ILE A 12 2.41 37.48 -14.75
CA ILE A 12 1.93 36.71 -13.59
C ILE A 12 0.50 36.19 -13.82
N LEU A 13 -0.37 36.96 -14.48
CA LEU A 13 -1.75 36.54 -14.79
C LEU A 13 -1.79 35.27 -15.65
N PHE A 14 -1.02 35.24 -16.74
CA PHE A 14 -1.01 34.07 -17.63
C PHE A 14 -0.43 32.82 -16.96
N VAL A 15 0.58 33.00 -16.09
CA VAL A 15 1.18 31.90 -15.33
C VAL A 15 0.17 31.24 -14.39
N VAL A 16 -0.59 32.03 -13.62
CA VAL A 16 -1.59 31.46 -12.70
C VAL A 16 -2.75 30.80 -13.45
N VAL A 17 -3.11 31.31 -14.64
CA VAL A 17 -4.12 30.68 -15.51
C VAL A 17 -3.65 29.31 -15.99
N ILE A 18 -2.42 29.19 -16.49
CA ILE A 18 -1.89 27.90 -16.94
C ILE A 18 -1.78 26.91 -15.77
N ILE A 19 -1.21 27.34 -14.63
CA ILE A 19 -1.09 26.49 -13.44
C ILE A 19 -2.48 26.03 -12.96
N GLY A 20 -3.49 26.90 -13.01
CA GLY A 20 -4.88 26.55 -12.68
C GLY A 20 -5.45 25.46 -13.58
N ILE A 21 -5.25 25.55 -14.89
CA ILE A 21 -5.70 24.54 -15.85
C ILE A 21 -4.99 23.20 -15.62
N LEU A 22 -3.67 23.22 -15.43
CA LEU A 22 -2.89 22.01 -15.18
C LEU A 22 -3.32 21.35 -13.85
N ALA A 23 -3.48 22.12 -12.79
CA ALA A 23 -3.90 21.62 -11.48
C ALA A 23 -5.30 20.97 -11.53
N ALA A 24 -6.24 21.56 -12.26
CA ALA A 24 -7.60 21.04 -12.39
C ALA A 24 -7.64 19.63 -13.02
N VAL A 25 -6.74 19.34 -13.96
CA VAL A 25 -6.66 18.01 -14.60
C VAL A 25 -5.86 17.00 -13.76
N VAL A 26 -4.82 17.46 -13.07
CA VAL A 26 -3.88 16.58 -12.35
C VAL A 26 -4.46 16.07 -11.02
N ILE A 27 -5.16 16.90 -10.25
CA ILE A 27 -5.68 16.55 -8.92
C ILE A 27 -6.57 15.30 -8.92
N PRO A 28 -7.62 15.16 -9.77
CA PRO A 28 -8.48 13.99 -9.74
C PRO A 28 -7.71 12.70 -10.07
N ARG A 29 -6.82 12.76 -11.07
CA ARG A 29 -5.98 11.63 -11.49
C ARG A 29 -5.02 11.18 -10.39
N LEU A 30 -4.47 12.13 -9.64
CA LEU A 30 -3.55 11.83 -8.54
C LEU A 30 -4.26 11.12 -7.39
N THR A 31 -5.48 11.50 -7.05
CA THR A 31 -6.26 10.85 -5.99
C THR A 31 -6.58 9.40 -6.36
N GLU A 32 -7.03 9.15 -7.59
CA GLU A 32 -7.30 7.79 -8.09
C GLU A 32 -6.03 6.93 -8.10
N THR A 33 -4.95 7.46 -8.70
CA THR A 33 -3.65 6.77 -8.75
C THR A 33 -3.14 6.40 -7.35
N ARG A 34 -3.35 7.27 -6.35
CA ARG A 34 -2.98 6.98 -4.96
C ARG A 34 -3.82 5.86 -4.34
N SER A 35 -5.14 5.82 -4.60
CA SER A 35 -5.99 4.72 -4.14
C SER A 35 -5.51 3.39 -4.69
N THR A 36 -5.34 3.31 -6.02
CA THR A 36 -4.87 2.09 -6.69
C THR A 36 -3.45 1.72 -6.26
N ALA A 37 -2.56 2.69 -6.02
CA ALA A 37 -1.22 2.40 -5.50
C ALA A 37 -1.27 1.81 -4.08
N ASN A 38 -2.18 2.28 -3.23
CA ASN A 38 -2.37 1.74 -1.89
C ASN A 38 -2.96 0.31 -1.94
N GLU A 39 -3.93 0.06 -2.82
CA GLU A 39 -4.50 -1.27 -3.07
C GLU A 39 -3.40 -2.25 -3.57
N ASN A 40 -2.64 -1.85 -4.59
CA ASN A 40 -1.52 -2.64 -5.12
C ASN A 40 -0.45 -2.92 -4.05
N ALA A 41 -0.19 -1.98 -3.15
CA ALA A 41 0.72 -2.20 -2.03
C ALA A 41 0.17 -3.26 -1.07
N CYS A 42 -1.15 -3.29 -0.85
CA CYS A 42 -1.76 -4.33 -0.04
C CYS A 42 -1.63 -5.72 -0.66
N ASP A 43 -1.82 -5.83 -1.98
CA ASP A 43 -1.68 -7.09 -2.72
C ASP A 43 -0.23 -7.59 -2.76
N ALA A 44 0.72 -6.67 -2.95
CA ALA A 44 2.14 -7.01 -2.90
C ALA A 44 2.55 -7.55 -1.52
N ASN A 45 2.06 -6.94 -0.45
CA ASN A 45 2.24 -7.43 0.91
C ASN A 45 1.58 -8.81 1.09
N LEU A 46 0.37 -9.02 0.56
CA LEU A 46 -0.32 -10.31 0.62
C LEU A 46 0.50 -11.45 -0.02
N ALA A 47 1.03 -11.20 -1.22
CA ALA A 47 1.89 -12.15 -1.92
C ALA A 47 3.18 -12.44 -1.14
N ASN A 48 3.77 -11.40 -0.53
CA ASN A 48 4.93 -11.54 0.34
C ASN A 48 4.60 -12.44 1.55
N ILE A 49 3.47 -12.20 2.21
CA ILE A 49 3.06 -13.00 3.39
C ILE A 49 2.81 -14.46 3.02
N ASN A 50 2.10 -14.74 1.92
CA ASN A 50 1.91 -16.12 1.45
C ASN A 50 3.26 -16.84 1.25
N THR A 51 4.22 -16.17 0.62
CA THR A 51 5.58 -16.73 0.43
C THR A 51 6.25 -17.05 1.77
N GLN A 52 6.09 -16.19 2.76
CA GLN A 52 6.66 -16.39 4.09
C GLN A 52 5.92 -17.47 4.89
N ILE A 53 4.60 -17.64 4.70
CA ILE A 53 3.82 -18.73 5.30
C ILE A 53 4.25 -20.08 4.74
N GLU A 54 4.49 -20.17 3.45
CA GLU A 54 5.04 -21.39 2.83
C GLU A 54 6.41 -21.72 3.44
N ARG A 55 7.29 -20.72 3.59
CA ARG A 55 8.57 -20.88 4.29
C ARG A 55 8.43 -21.32 5.74
N TYR A 56 7.44 -20.78 6.45
CA TYR A 56 7.13 -21.21 7.82
C TYR A 56 6.80 -22.70 7.84
N TYR A 57 5.90 -23.15 6.96
CA TYR A 57 5.54 -24.55 6.84
C TYR A 57 6.74 -25.45 6.52
N PHE A 58 7.63 -25.02 5.62
CA PHE A 58 8.87 -25.76 5.31
C PHE A 58 9.80 -25.92 6.52
N ASN A 59 9.87 -24.92 7.41
CA ASN A 59 10.78 -24.93 8.56
C ASN A 59 10.18 -25.61 9.79
N THR A 60 8.87 -25.49 10.03
CA THR A 60 8.21 -25.96 11.26
C THR A 60 7.35 -27.20 11.04
N GLY A 61 7.02 -27.54 9.78
CA GLY A 61 6.12 -28.63 9.41
C GLY A 61 4.66 -28.37 9.74
N SER A 62 4.29 -27.16 10.19
CA SER A 62 2.93 -26.77 10.57
C SER A 62 2.58 -25.40 9.99
N TRP A 63 1.31 -25.16 9.72
CA TRP A 63 0.84 -23.85 9.27
C TRP A 63 0.73 -22.89 10.46
N PRO A 64 1.01 -21.58 10.28
CA PRO A 64 0.86 -20.60 11.35
C PRO A 64 -0.62 -20.37 11.69
N ALA A 65 -0.89 -19.89 12.90
CA ALA A 65 -2.24 -19.46 13.28
C ALA A 65 -2.80 -18.34 12.38
N SER A 66 -4.12 -18.21 12.35
CA SER A 66 -4.84 -17.25 11.50
C SER A 66 -4.43 -15.80 11.68
N ASN A 67 -3.94 -15.43 12.87
CA ASN A 67 -3.48 -14.09 13.22
C ASN A 67 -1.99 -13.84 12.92
N LEU A 68 -1.28 -14.83 12.35
CA LEU A 68 0.14 -14.74 11.97
C LEU A 68 1.09 -14.36 13.11
N ALA A 69 0.67 -14.48 14.37
CA ALA A 69 1.45 -14.03 15.52
C ALA A 69 2.78 -14.78 15.67
N GLU A 70 2.83 -16.03 15.20
CA GLU A 70 4.02 -16.89 15.19
C GLU A 70 5.08 -16.46 14.16
N MET A 71 4.72 -15.60 13.20
CA MET A 71 5.62 -15.10 12.15
C MET A 71 6.34 -13.79 12.52
N ILE A 72 5.95 -13.18 13.64
CA ILE A 72 6.60 -12.02 14.24
C ILE A 72 7.99 -12.46 14.77
N PRO A 73 9.02 -11.60 14.79
CA PRO A 73 10.39 -12.01 15.10
C PRO A 73 10.48 -12.88 16.36
N THR A 74 10.76 -14.16 16.16
CA THR A 74 11.17 -15.07 17.23
C THR A 74 12.64 -15.40 17.01
N THR A 75 13.38 -15.66 18.08
CA THR A 75 14.85 -15.81 18.05
C THR A 75 15.37 -16.96 17.18
N THR A 76 14.48 -17.81 16.65
CA THR A 76 14.83 -18.99 15.83
C THR A 76 14.65 -18.77 14.33
N TYR A 77 13.58 -18.08 13.90
CA TYR A 77 13.32 -17.78 12.49
C TYR A 77 12.65 -16.41 12.35
N ASP A 78 13.25 -15.55 11.54
CA ASP A 78 12.79 -14.17 11.35
C ASP A 78 12.14 -13.99 9.96
N TYR A 79 10.82 -14.22 9.91
CA TYR A 79 10.05 -14.07 8.67
C TYR A 79 9.69 -12.62 8.38
N PHE A 80 9.62 -11.79 9.42
CA PHE A 80 9.26 -10.37 9.33
C PHE A 80 10.08 -9.54 10.34
N PRO A 81 11.35 -9.23 10.05
CA PRO A 81 12.25 -8.53 10.98
C PRO A 81 11.72 -7.18 11.44
N SER A 82 10.95 -6.51 10.58
CA SER A 82 10.33 -5.21 10.86
C SER A 82 8.89 -5.31 11.38
N GLY A 83 8.42 -6.52 11.67
CA GLY A 83 7.01 -6.81 11.94
C GLY A 83 6.20 -7.05 10.66
N LEU A 84 4.96 -7.52 10.84
CA LEU A 84 4.05 -7.78 9.71
C LEU A 84 3.77 -6.49 8.94
N PRO A 85 3.81 -6.52 7.59
CA PRO A 85 3.44 -5.35 6.80
C PRO A 85 1.98 -4.98 7.05
N THR A 86 1.70 -3.68 6.99
CA THR A 86 0.34 -3.14 7.15
C THR A 86 -0.23 -2.71 5.80
N CYS A 87 -1.52 -2.88 5.64
CA CYS A 87 -2.22 -2.47 4.42
C CYS A 87 -2.59 -0.98 4.52
N PRO A 88 -2.11 -0.09 3.63
CA PRO A 88 -2.40 1.35 3.69
C PRO A 88 -3.88 1.72 3.49
N VAL A 89 -4.74 0.80 3.03
CA VAL A 89 -6.18 1.06 2.89
C VAL A 89 -7.02 0.66 4.11
N THR A 90 -6.46 -0.13 5.05
CA THR A 90 -7.19 -0.54 6.28
C THR A 90 -6.66 0.17 7.51
N THR A 91 -7.58 0.57 8.40
CA THR A 91 -7.25 1.39 9.58
C THR A 91 -7.11 0.61 10.88
N SER A 92 -7.45 -0.68 10.92
CA SER A 92 -7.55 -1.39 12.20
C SER A 92 -7.21 -2.87 12.20
N GLU A 93 -7.06 -3.53 11.05
CA GLU A 93 -6.99 -4.98 11.03
C GLU A 93 -6.00 -5.51 9.96
N SER A 94 -4.94 -6.16 10.46
CA SER A 94 -3.85 -6.76 9.70
C SER A 94 -4.28 -8.00 8.90
N TYR A 95 -3.47 -8.42 7.92
CA TYR A 95 -3.64 -9.65 7.15
C TYR A 95 -3.94 -10.88 8.03
N ARG A 96 -4.81 -11.76 7.54
CA ARG A 96 -5.16 -13.03 8.19
C ARG A 96 -4.96 -14.20 7.25
N MET A 97 -4.60 -15.35 7.80
CA MET A 97 -4.59 -16.61 7.07
C MET A 97 -5.92 -17.34 7.22
N ASN A 98 -6.46 -17.79 6.09
CA ASN A 98 -7.56 -18.76 6.10
C ASN A 98 -6.99 -20.13 6.47
N THR A 99 -7.46 -20.71 7.57
CA THR A 99 -6.94 -21.98 8.10
C THR A 99 -7.30 -23.20 7.25
N THR A 100 -8.26 -23.05 6.32
CA THR A 100 -8.72 -24.12 5.43
C THR A 100 -8.00 -24.07 4.09
N THR A 101 -7.84 -22.88 3.50
CA THR A 101 -7.18 -22.73 2.18
C THR A 101 -5.69 -22.42 2.29
N HIS A 102 -5.21 -22.12 3.50
CA HIS A 102 -3.85 -21.70 3.79
C HIS A 102 -3.38 -20.45 3.02
N ARG A 103 -4.32 -19.64 2.53
CA ARG A 103 -4.03 -18.37 1.85
C ARG A 103 -4.28 -17.20 2.77
N THR A 104 -3.44 -16.17 2.68
CA THR A 104 -3.72 -14.90 3.33
C THR A 104 -4.77 -14.11 2.57
N HIS A 105 -5.56 -13.36 3.33
CA HIS A 105 -6.45 -12.30 2.86
C HIS A 105 -6.24 -11.07 3.74
N ASP A 106 -6.64 -9.90 3.25
CA ASP A 106 -6.74 -8.73 4.10
C ASP A 106 -7.90 -8.91 5.09
N ASN A 107 -7.75 -8.39 6.30
CA ASN A 107 -8.82 -8.41 7.30
C ASN A 107 -9.70 -7.17 7.15
N SER A 108 -10.06 -6.84 5.90
CA SER A 108 -10.97 -5.75 5.59
C SER A 108 -12.40 -6.21 5.86
N SER A 109 -13.10 -5.48 6.73
CA SER A 109 -14.57 -5.48 6.77
C SER A 109 -15.20 -4.80 5.55
N VAL A 110 -14.38 -4.23 4.66
CA VAL A 110 -14.75 -3.74 3.33
C VAL A 110 -14.81 -4.95 2.42
N GLY A 111 -16.02 -5.26 1.94
CA GLY A 111 -16.32 -6.45 1.16
C GLY A 111 -15.28 -6.72 0.08
N THR A 112 -14.79 -7.95 0.09
CA THR A 112 -14.14 -8.69 -1.00
C THR A 112 -14.06 -7.91 -2.31
N HIS A 113 -13.00 -7.13 -2.48
CA HIS A 113 -12.42 -6.99 -3.81
C HIS A 113 -11.74 -8.32 -4.09
N ASP A 114 -12.56 -9.30 -4.50
CA ASP A 114 -12.10 -10.54 -5.12
C ASP A 114 -11.36 -10.13 -6.39
N HIS A 115 -10.05 -9.97 -6.28
CA HIS A 115 -9.14 -9.85 -7.41
C HIS A 115 -8.57 -11.24 -7.65
N THR A 116 -9.41 -12.09 -8.23
CA THR A 116 -8.92 -13.21 -9.03
C THR A 116 -8.24 -12.65 -10.30
N PRO A 117 -7.17 -13.30 -10.77
CA PRO A 117 -6.25 -12.78 -11.78
C PRO A 117 -6.87 -12.56 -13.16
#